data_AF-F5VFX1-F1
#
_entry.id   AF-F5VFX1-F1
#
_cell.length_a   1.000
_cell.length_b   1.000
_cell.length_c   1.000
_cell.angle_alpha   90.00
_cell.angle_beta   90.00
_cell.angle_gamma   90.00
#
_symmetry.space_group_name_H-M   'P 1'
#
loop_
_entity.id
_entity.type
_entity.pdbx_description
1 polymer ?
#
loop_
_entity_poly.entity_id
_entity_poly.type
_entity_poly.pdbx_seq_one_letter_code
_entity_poly.pdbx_strand_id
1 'polypeptide(L)'
;MGLSYDNEELLEEVKQDLVEFGSNLQVIAIYSIFPEDPDKYYVTDYIWGEPVYDSDMDIYEEEMKLHEQELETIKYTKNEKMTIKKLLDILQKQSQISNHF
;
A
#
# COMPACT_ATOMS: atom_id res chain seq x y z
N MET A 1 -5.70 19.37 16.44
CA MET A 1 -4.72 18.94 15.43
C MET A 1 -5.51 18.29 14.32
N GLY A 2 -5.55 18.88 13.12
CA GLY A 2 -6.17 18.24 11.97
C GLY A 2 -5.27 17.11 11.48
N LEU A 3 -5.85 15.96 11.13
CA LEU A 3 -5.16 14.86 10.49
C LEU A 3 -4.55 15.33 9.17
N SER A 4 -3.26 15.66 9.17
CA SER A 4 -2.43 15.59 7.98
C SER A 4 -1.98 14.15 7.86
N TYR A 5 -2.89 13.25 7.49
CA TYR A 5 -2.47 11.99 6.94
C TYR A 5 -1.94 12.34 5.54
N ASP A 6 -0.62 12.21 5.32
CA ASP A 6 0.05 12.53 4.06
C ASP A 6 -0.29 11.49 2.98
N ASN A 7 -1.59 11.42 2.65
CA ASN A 7 -2.11 10.74 1.48
C ASN A 7 -1.42 11.26 0.20
N GLU A 8 -0.89 12.48 0.22
CA GLU A 8 -0.09 13.03 -0.89
C GLU A 8 1.24 12.30 -1.04
N GLU A 9 1.99 12.07 0.05
CA GLU A 9 3.25 11.32 0.04
C GLU A 9 3.01 9.88 -0.44
N LEU A 10 2.05 9.17 0.17
CA LEU A 10 1.67 7.82 -0.24
C LEU A 10 1.20 7.76 -1.72
N LEU A 11 0.44 8.76 -2.17
CA LEU A 11 0.00 8.84 -3.56
C LEU A 11 1.17 9.08 -4.53
N GLU A 12 2.19 9.83 -4.11
CA GLU A 12 3.42 10.04 -4.90
C GLU A 12 4.26 8.78 -4.99
N GLU A 13 4.45 8.05 -3.88
CA GLU A 13 5.14 6.75 -3.86
C GLU A 13 4.47 5.76 -4.81
N VAL A 14 3.15 5.58 -4.69
CA VAL A 14 2.39 4.67 -5.56
C VAL A 14 2.48 5.05 -7.04
N LYS A 15 2.57 6.35 -7.36
CA LYS A 15 2.79 6.80 -8.74
C LYS A 15 4.21 6.47 -9.22
N GLN A 16 5.22 6.65 -8.38
CA GLN A 16 6.61 6.34 -8.72
C GLN A 16 6.78 4.84 -8.97
N ASP A 17 6.31 4.00 -8.05
CA ASP A 17 6.36 2.55 -8.17
C ASP A 17 5.57 2.04 -9.39
N LEU A 18 4.42 2.66 -9.69
CA LEU A 18 3.66 2.33 -10.90
C LEU A 18 4.45 2.63 -12.18
N VAL A 19 5.25 3.71 -12.19
CA VAL A 19 6.11 4.08 -13.32
C VAL A 19 7.32 3.15 -13.42
N GLU A 20 7.92 2.77 -12.29
CA GLU A 20 9.13 1.95 -12.24
C GLU A 20 8.86 0.46 -12.51
N PHE A 21 7.86 -0.11 -11.85
CA PHE A 21 7.58 -1.55 -11.89
C PHE A 21 6.35 -1.92 -12.74
N GLY A 22 5.59 -0.92 -13.18
CA GLY A 22 4.44 -1.09 -14.06
C GLY A 22 3.13 -1.41 -13.35
N SER A 23 2.02 -1.29 -14.09
CA SER A 23 0.66 -1.34 -13.52
C SER A 23 0.23 -2.68 -12.92
N ASN A 24 0.96 -3.76 -13.22
CA ASN A 24 0.63 -5.12 -12.78
C ASN A 24 1.36 -5.53 -11.50
N LEU A 25 2.23 -4.67 -10.95
CA LEU A 25 2.89 -4.90 -9.66
C LEU A 25 1.84 -5.26 -8.61
N GLN A 26 2.05 -6.40 -7.94
CA GLN A 26 1.22 -6.83 -6.83
C GLN A 26 1.68 -6.14 -5.56
N VAL A 27 0.72 -5.64 -4.79
CA VAL A 27 0.92 -4.94 -3.51
C VAL A 27 -0.14 -5.38 -2.52
N ILE A 28 0.09 -5.10 -1.23
CA ILE A 28 -0.86 -5.36 -0.15
C ILE A 28 -1.18 -4.03 0.51
N ALA A 29 -2.38 -3.51 0.25
CA ALA A 29 -2.84 -2.26 0.85
C ALA A 29 -3.21 -2.50 2.32
N ILE A 30 -2.77 -1.62 3.20
CA ILE A 30 -3.03 -1.66 4.64
C ILE A 30 -4.04 -0.57 4.98
N TYR A 31 -5.09 -0.94 5.69
CA TYR A 31 -6.20 -0.06 6.04
C TYR A 31 -6.23 0.21 7.54
N SER A 32 -6.50 1.47 7.89
CA SER A 32 -6.75 1.90 9.26
C SER A 32 -8.06 2.67 9.37
N ILE A 33 -8.57 2.74 10.61
CA ILE A 33 -9.72 3.58 10.99
C ILE A 33 -9.17 4.79 11.75
N PHE A 34 -9.73 5.96 11.47
CA PHE A 34 -9.42 7.18 12.20
C PHE A 34 -10.52 7.53 13.21
N PRO A 35 -10.20 8.05 14.40
CA PRO A 35 -11.18 8.48 15.40
C PRO A 35 -12.25 9.46 14.87
N GLU A 36 -11.89 10.26 13.88
CA GLU A 36 -12.71 11.28 13.23
C GLU A 36 -13.78 10.68 12.31
N ASP A 37 -13.56 9.47 11.80
CA ASP A 37 -14.48 8.74 10.94
C ASP A 37 -14.42 7.23 11.22
N PRO A 38 -14.93 6.78 12.38
CA PRO A 38 -14.73 5.44 12.89
C PRO A 38 -15.42 4.35 12.04
N ASP A 39 -16.35 4.75 11.18
CA ASP A 39 -17.13 3.85 10.32
C ASP A 39 -16.45 3.60 8.96
N LYS A 40 -15.32 4.27 8.67
CA LYS A 40 -14.63 4.16 7.38
C LYS A 40 -13.19 3.67 7.54
N TYR A 41 -12.79 2.86 6.57
CA TYR A 41 -11.42 2.40 6.41
C TYR A 41 -10.74 3.23 5.33
N TYR A 42 -9.54 3.68 5.64
CA TYR A 42 -8.68 4.41 4.73
C TYR A 42 -7.42 3.59 4.52
N VAL A 43 -6.97 3.50 3.27
CA VAL A 43 -5.61 3.03 2.99
C VAL A 43 -4.65 3.97 3.68
N THR A 44 -3.83 3.42 4.57
CA THR A 44 -2.82 4.16 5.33
C THR A 44 -1.40 3.83 4.92
N ASP A 45 -1.19 2.69 4.25
CA ASP A 45 0.12 2.21 3.86
C ASP A 45 -0.02 1.06 2.83
N TYR A 46 1.07 0.59 2.26
CA TYR A 46 1.13 -0.66 1.50
C TYR A 46 2.50 -1.31 1.62
N ILE A 47 2.52 -2.64 1.50
CA ILE A 47 3.76 -3.39 1.29
C ILE A 47 3.76 -4.04 -0.09
N TRP A 48 4.93 -4.46 -0.53
CA TRP A 48 5.08 -5.17 -1.78
C TRP A 48 4.40 -6.55 -1.70
N GLY A 49 3.93 -7.04 -2.84
CA GLY A 49 3.41 -8.39 -2.97
C GLY A 49 4.50 -9.45 -2.87
N GLU A 50 4.12 -10.69 -3.09
CA GLU A 50 5.07 -11.81 -3.06
C GLU A 50 6.22 -11.58 -4.07
N PRO A 51 7.49 -11.73 -3.64
CA PRO A 51 8.64 -11.65 -4.53
C PRO A 51 8.50 -12.64 -5.68
N VAL A 52 8.88 -12.24 -6.89
CA VAL A 52 8.87 -13.12 -8.05
C VAL A 52 10.22 -13.84 -8.11
N TYR A 53 10.18 -15.18 -8.16
CA TYR A 53 11.38 -15.97 -8.35
C TYR A 53 11.97 -15.70 -9.74
N ASP A 54 13.16 -15.12 -9.76
CA ASP A 54 13.99 -14.99 -10.94
C ASP A 54 15.28 -15.79 -10.69
N SER A 55 15.63 -16.68 -11.61
CA SER A 55 16.84 -17.51 -11.50
C SER A 55 18.12 -16.69 -11.50
N ASP A 56 18.06 -15.45 -11.98
CA ASP A 56 19.18 -14.50 -11.99
C ASP A 56 19.23 -13.66 -10.69
N MET A 57 18.25 -13.80 -9.79
CA MET A 57 18.17 -13.06 -8.53
C MET A 57 18.80 -13.88 -7.39
N ASP A 58 20.08 -13.60 -7.11
CA ASP A 58 20.84 -14.22 -6.00
C ASP A 58 20.28 -13.91 -4.60
N ILE A 59 19.29 -13.01 -4.49
CA ILE A 59 18.73 -12.49 -3.22
C ILE A 59 17.29 -12.95 -2.94
N TYR A 60 16.68 -13.79 -3.79
CA TYR A 60 15.27 -14.17 -3.65
C TYR A 60 14.90 -14.74 -2.27
N GLU A 61 15.76 -15.57 -1.67
CA GLU A 61 15.51 -16.12 -0.33
C GLU A 61 15.53 -15.05 0.78
N GLU A 62 16.32 -13.99 0.61
CA GLU A 62 16.37 -12.87 1.56
C GLU A 62 15.13 -12.00 1.43
N GLU A 63 14.74 -11.67 0.20
CA GLU A 63 13.50 -10.93 -0.13
C GLU A 63 12.26 -11.66 0.38
N MET A 64 12.20 -12.99 0.21
CA MET A 64 11.08 -13.80 0.71
C MET A 64 10.99 -13.76 2.24
N LYS A 65 12.12 -13.81 2.95
CA LYS A 65 12.14 -13.71 4.42
C LYS A 65 11.69 -12.33 4.89
N LEU A 66 12.10 -11.27 4.20
CA LEU A 66 11.64 -9.90 4.50
C LEU A 66 10.14 -9.80 4.28
N HIS A 67 9.62 -10.30 3.15
CA HIS A 67 8.20 -10.32 2.87
C HIS A 67 7.39 -11.08 3.95
N GLU A 68 7.87 -12.24 4.40
CA GLU A 68 7.23 -12.99 5.50
C GLU A 68 7.21 -12.21 6.82
N GLN A 69 8.27 -11.45 7.12
CA GLN A 69 8.33 -10.59 8.30
C GLN A 69 7.32 -9.44 8.19
N GLU A 70 7.24 -8.77 7.04
CA GLU A 70 6.25 -7.72 6.79
C GLU A 70 4.81 -8.24 6.93
N LEU A 71 4.52 -9.42 6.38
CA LEU A 71 3.22 -10.08 6.53
C LEU A 71 2.85 -10.33 8.00
N GLU A 72 3.80 -10.75 8.84
CA GLU A 72 3.54 -10.92 10.27
C GLU A 72 3.26 -9.58 10.97
N THR A 73 3.85 -8.46 10.53
CA THR A 73 3.55 -7.13 11.10
C THR A 73 2.13 -6.65 10.80
N ILE A 74 1.59 -7.02 9.63
CA ILE A 74 0.26 -6.59 9.18
C ILE A 74 -0.83 -7.64 9.41
N LYS A 75 -0.50 -8.78 10.01
CA LYS A 75 -1.41 -9.93 10.24
C LYS A 75 -2.71 -9.57 10.95
N TYR A 76 -2.66 -8.59 11.85
CA TYR A 76 -3.80 -8.13 12.64
C TYR A 76 -4.40 -6.82 12.12
N THR A 77 -3.85 -6.25 11.04
CA THR A 77 -4.43 -5.09 10.37
C THR A 77 -5.42 -5.55 9.31
N LYS A 78 -6.32 -4.66 8.90
CA LYS A 78 -7.13 -4.92 7.71
C LYS A 78 -6.25 -4.66 6.49
N ASN A 79 -6.08 -5.66 5.64
CA ASN A 79 -5.26 -5.54 4.44
C ASN A 79 -5.92 -6.23 3.23
N GLU A 80 -5.53 -5.82 2.02
CA GLU A 80 -6.04 -6.39 0.76
C GLU A 80 -4.94 -6.49 -0.29
N LYS A 81 -4.73 -7.68 -0.86
CA LYS A 81 -3.86 -7.89 -2.02
C LYS A 81 -4.50 -7.28 -3.28
N MET A 82 -3.74 -6.48 -4.03
CA MET A 82 -4.22 -5.84 -5.25
C MET A 82 -3.08 -5.46 -6.20
N THR A 83 -3.42 -4.93 -7.37
CA THR A 83 -2.44 -4.26 -8.24
C THR A 83 -2.17 -2.84 -7.77
N ILE A 84 -0.95 -2.35 -7.99
CA ILE A 84 -0.60 -0.96 -7.68
C ILE A 84 -1.49 0.07 -8.42
N LYS A 85 -1.98 -0.30 -9.61
CA LYS A 85 -2.98 0.52 -10.32
C LYS A 85 -4.29 0.64 -9.55
N LYS A 86 -4.79 -0.46 -8.98
CA LYS A 86 -6.02 -0.44 -8.16
C LYS A 86 -5.80 0.37 -6.88
N LEU A 87 -4.61 0.26 -6.28
CA LEU A 87 -4.21 1.07 -5.12
C LEU A 87 -4.24 2.57 -5.45
N LEU A 88 -3.65 2.97 -6.58
CA LEU A 88 -3.68 4.35 -7.06
C LEU A 88 -5.12 4.88 -7.22
N ASP A 89 -6.01 4.10 -7.84
CA ASP A 89 -7.42 4.48 -8.02
C ASP A 89 -8.15 4.69 -6.67
N ILE A 90 -7.80 3.92 -5.64
CA ILE A 90 -8.35 4.06 -4.28
C ILE A 90 -7.82 5.34 -3.62
N LEU A 91 -6.50 5.56 -3.66
CA LEU A 91 -5.86 6.73 -3.05
C LEU A 91 -6.34 8.04 -3.70
N GLN A 92 -6.53 8.06 -5.02
CA GLN A 92 -7.10 9.21 -5.72
C GLN A 92 -8.52 9.53 -5.24
N LYS A 93 -9.36 8.51 -5.03
CA LYS A 93 -10.71 8.71 -4.47
C LYS A 93 -10.66 9.21 -3.03
N GLN A 94 -9.74 8.68 -2.21
CA GLN A 94 -9.53 9.18 -0.84
C GLN A 94 -9.08 10.64 -0.82
N SER A 95 -8.16 11.02 -1.70
CA SER A 95 -7.66 12.40 -1.82
C SER A 95 -8.77 13.38 -2.26
N GLN A 96 -9.66 12.96 -3.16
CA GLN A 96 -10.83 13.77 -3.55
C GLN A 96 -11.82 13.98 -2.40
N ILE A 97 -11.97 13.01 -1.50
CA ILE A 97 -12.83 13.13 -0.31
C ILE A 97 -12.23 14.09 0.72
N SER A 98 -10.91 14.12 0.86
CA SER A 98 -10.21 14.94 1.87
C SER A 98 -10.27 16.46 1.57
N ASN A 99 -10.47 16.87 0.31
CA ASN A 99 -10.56 18.28 -0.09
C ASN A 99 -11.92 18.96 0.21
N HIS A 100 -12.83 18.28 0.92
CA HIS A 100 -14.18 18.77 1.21
C HIS A 100 -14.46 19.08 2.69
N PHE A 101 -13.44 19.11 3.56
CA PHE A 101 -13.57 19.44 4.98
C PHE A 101 -12.88 20.76 5.36
#